data_AF-A0A429IMZ9-F1
#
_entry.id   AF-A0A429IMZ9-F1
#
_cell.length_a   1.000
_cell.length_b   1.000
_cell.length_c   1.000
_cell.angle_alpha   90.00
_cell.angle_beta   90.00
_cell.angle_gamma   90.00
#
_symmetry.space_group_name_H-M   'P 1'
#
loop_
_entity.id
_entity.type
_entity.pdbx_description
1 polymer ?
#
loop_
_entity_poly.entity_id
_entity_poly.type
_entity_poly.pdbx_seq_one_letter_code
_entity_poly.pdbx_strand_id
1 'polypeptide(L)'
;MNGNSGTSSFVVRDMSTSTTRPTAPEPVAPAPTTPDAWRDLLDDWDDIRNGYYLGEADEAVLQCVHRLDADPTGPDALLWTLGLVTLVPYVAAAAPGPGVEARTAEVLSVVARAHGDRICEHEKHPFEPYEDDLDTQLEELPSAFSALITQEAEAPDEYAPGHWHCPRNIAGFARVALSYLTM
;
A
#
# COMPACT_ATOMS: atom_id res chain seq x y z
N MET A 1 -62.41 -4.11 -47.52
CA MET A 1 -61.85 -4.02 -46.15
C MET A 1 -60.75 -5.05 -46.08
N ASN A 2 -59.51 -4.59 -46.16
CA ASN A 2 -58.31 -5.39 -46.33
C ASN A 2 -57.79 -5.78 -44.94
N GLY A 3 -57.58 -7.06 -44.68
CA GLY A 3 -56.97 -7.56 -43.45
C GLY A 3 -55.87 -8.55 -43.81
N ASN A 4 -54.65 -8.04 -43.98
CA ASN A 4 -53.43 -8.75 -44.28
C ASN A 4 -52.84 -9.28 -42.97
N SER A 5 -52.83 -10.60 -42.74
CA SER A 5 -52.13 -11.21 -41.61
C SER A 5 -50.80 -11.77 -42.08
N GLY A 6 -49.77 -10.91 -42.03
CA GLY A 6 -48.38 -11.32 -42.17
C GLY A 6 -47.89 -11.99 -40.89
N THR A 7 -47.47 -13.25 -41.00
CA THR A 7 -46.65 -13.94 -40.00
C THR A 7 -45.23 -13.38 -40.06
N SER A 8 -44.87 -12.56 -39.08
CA SER A 8 -43.47 -12.17 -38.82
C SER A 8 -42.74 -13.31 -38.12
N SER A 9 -41.73 -13.86 -38.79
CA SER A 9 -40.71 -14.70 -38.17
C SER A 9 -39.94 -13.88 -37.13
N PHE A 10 -40.05 -14.28 -35.87
CA PHE A 10 -39.24 -13.77 -34.77
C PHE A 10 -37.90 -14.53 -34.79
N VAL A 11 -36.85 -13.90 -35.29
CA VAL A 11 -35.49 -14.45 -35.21
C VAL A 11 -35.02 -14.23 -33.78
N VAL A 12 -35.02 -15.29 -32.97
CA VAL A 12 -34.41 -15.29 -31.64
C VAL A 12 -32.90 -15.17 -31.86
N ARG A 13 -32.35 -13.99 -31.58
CA ARG A 13 -30.91 -13.77 -31.46
C ARG A 13 -30.47 -14.41 -30.16
N ASP A 14 -29.74 -15.52 -30.26
CA ASP A 14 -29.04 -16.15 -29.15
C ASP A 14 -28.02 -15.13 -28.60
N MET A 15 -28.35 -14.48 -27.48
CA MET A 15 -27.38 -13.71 -26.71
C MET A 15 -26.56 -14.72 -25.91
N SER A 16 -25.56 -15.29 -26.55
CA SER A 16 -24.47 -15.98 -25.88
C SER A 16 -23.75 -14.97 -24.99
N THR A 17 -24.16 -14.92 -23.72
CA THR A 17 -23.41 -14.24 -22.67
C THR A 17 -22.14 -15.05 -22.44
N SER A 18 -21.07 -14.65 -23.12
CA SER A 18 -19.71 -15.06 -22.75
C SER A 18 -19.43 -14.49 -21.37
N THR A 19 -19.72 -15.29 -20.33
CA THR A 19 -19.22 -15.03 -18.98
C THR A 19 -17.71 -15.21 -19.03
N THR A 20 -16.99 -14.11 -19.23
CA THR A 20 -15.55 -14.05 -18.97
C THR A 20 -15.37 -14.40 -17.50
N ARG A 21 -14.88 -15.60 -17.23
CA ARG A 21 -14.45 -16.02 -15.89
C ARG A 21 -13.43 -14.99 -15.41
N PRO A 22 -13.57 -14.41 -14.21
CA PRO A 22 -12.54 -13.55 -13.65
C PRO A 22 -11.24 -14.35 -13.64
N THR A 23 -10.22 -13.83 -14.34
CA THR A 23 -8.86 -14.35 -14.25
C THR A 23 -8.50 -14.37 -12.77
N ALA A 24 -8.04 -15.51 -12.26
CA ALA A 24 -7.53 -15.57 -10.89
C ALA A 24 -6.44 -14.48 -10.76
N PRO A 25 -6.42 -13.72 -9.65
CA PRO A 25 -5.36 -12.73 -9.45
C PRO A 25 -4.02 -13.43 -9.60
N GLU A 26 -3.12 -12.82 -10.37
CA GLU A 26 -1.76 -13.31 -10.50
C GLU A 26 -1.15 -13.46 -9.10
N PRO A 27 -0.43 -14.57 -8.81
CA PRO A 27 0.21 -14.70 -7.53
C PRO A 27 1.17 -13.52 -7.32
N VAL A 28 0.94 -12.78 -6.24
CA VAL A 28 1.84 -11.71 -5.79
C VAL A 28 3.26 -12.28 -5.76
N ALA A 29 4.21 -11.60 -6.40
CA ALA A 29 5.62 -11.99 -6.41
C ALA A 29 6.09 -12.32 -4.97
N PRO A 30 7.12 -13.14 -4.74
CA PRO A 30 7.66 -13.33 -3.39
C PRO A 30 8.20 -12.01 -2.82
N ALA A 31 8.21 -11.87 -1.49
CA ALA A 31 8.75 -10.66 -0.85
C ALA A 31 10.25 -10.54 -1.16
N PRO A 32 10.80 -9.32 -1.26
CA PRO A 32 12.23 -9.15 -1.41
C PRO A 32 12.95 -9.83 -0.24
N THR A 33 13.93 -10.67 -0.56
CA THR A 33 14.72 -11.41 0.46
C THR A 33 16.12 -10.85 0.63
N THR A 34 16.47 -9.79 -0.10
CA THR A 34 17.82 -9.18 -0.09
C THR A 34 17.74 -7.67 0.11
N PRO A 35 18.78 -7.07 0.71
CA PRO A 35 18.87 -5.62 0.81
C PRO A 35 18.80 -4.88 -0.52
N ASP A 36 19.44 -5.39 -1.57
CA ASP A 36 19.41 -4.78 -2.90
C ASP A 36 17.98 -4.71 -3.45
N ALA A 37 17.21 -5.81 -3.35
CA ALA A 37 15.86 -5.85 -3.87
C ALA A 37 14.89 -4.94 -3.09
N TRP A 38 15.14 -4.71 -1.80
CA TRP A 38 14.40 -3.72 -1.02
C TRP A 38 14.78 -2.28 -1.40
N ARG A 39 16.06 -2.02 -1.71
CA ARG A 39 16.50 -0.71 -2.21
C ARG A 39 15.89 -0.38 -3.57
N ASP A 40 15.86 -1.35 -4.48
CA ASP A 40 15.22 -1.16 -5.80
C ASP A 40 13.73 -0.76 -5.66
N LEU A 41 12.99 -1.38 -4.73
CA LEU A 41 11.60 -0.99 -4.45
C LEU A 41 11.48 0.40 -3.82
N LEU A 42 12.40 0.75 -2.92
CA LEU A 42 12.41 2.07 -2.29
C LEU A 42 12.64 3.17 -3.33
N ASP A 43 13.58 2.95 -4.24
CA ASP A 43 13.87 3.86 -5.35
C ASP A 43 12.63 4.03 -6.25
N ASP A 44 11.96 2.93 -6.61
CA ASP A 44 10.70 2.96 -7.37
C ASP A 44 9.60 3.77 -6.64
N TRP A 45 9.44 3.57 -5.32
CA TRP A 45 8.44 4.31 -4.55
C TRP A 45 8.76 5.80 -4.44
N ASP A 46 10.04 6.16 -4.30
CA ASP A 46 10.49 7.55 -4.29
C ASP A 46 10.24 8.20 -5.65
N ASP A 47 10.55 7.50 -6.75
CA ASP A 47 10.26 7.95 -8.11
C ASP A 47 8.75 8.16 -8.33
N ILE A 48 7.89 7.29 -7.79
CA ILE A 48 6.42 7.46 -7.87
C ILE A 48 6.00 8.71 -7.11
N ARG A 49 6.47 8.87 -5.87
CA ARG A 49 6.16 10.03 -5.02
C ARG A 49 6.54 11.34 -5.70
N ASN A 50 7.70 11.38 -6.35
CA ASN A 50 8.21 12.57 -7.03
C ASN A 50 7.67 12.73 -8.47
N GLY A 51 6.87 11.78 -8.97
CA GLY A 51 6.30 11.83 -10.32
C GLY A 51 7.30 11.56 -11.44
N TYR A 52 8.43 10.91 -11.14
CA TYR A 52 9.45 10.49 -12.12
C TYR A 52 9.27 9.05 -12.61
N TYR A 53 8.45 8.25 -11.92
CA TYR A 53 8.22 6.86 -12.26
C TYR A 53 7.55 6.71 -13.63
N LEU A 54 8.14 5.86 -14.47
CA LEU A 54 7.63 5.56 -15.82
C LEU A 54 6.87 4.23 -15.90
N GLY A 55 6.83 3.48 -14.80
CA GLY A 55 6.11 2.22 -14.69
C GLY A 55 4.67 2.37 -14.23
N GLU A 56 4.07 1.25 -13.82
CA GLU A 56 2.67 1.18 -13.37
C GLU A 56 2.58 1.51 -11.86
N ALA A 57 2.42 2.79 -11.52
CA ALA A 57 2.39 3.25 -10.13
C ALA A 57 1.26 2.59 -9.29
N ASP A 58 0.09 2.32 -9.91
CA ASP A 58 -1.00 1.58 -9.27
C ASP A 58 -0.57 0.16 -8.86
N GLU A 59 0.26 -0.51 -9.66
CA GLU A 59 0.75 -1.86 -9.35
C GLU A 59 1.67 -1.86 -8.14
N ALA A 60 2.53 -0.84 -7.99
CA ALA A 60 3.40 -0.68 -6.83
C ALA A 60 2.59 -0.46 -5.54
N VAL A 61 1.54 0.37 -5.60
CA VAL A 61 0.60 0.57 -4.47
C VAL A 61 -0.09 -0.74 -4.14
N LEU A 62 -0.67 -1.41 -5.14
CA LEU A 62 -1.39 -2.67 -4.95
C LEU A 62 -0.47 -3.78 -4.45
N GLN A 63 0.81 -3.79 -4.80
CA GLN A 63 1.79 -4.73 -4.25
C GLN A 63 1.88 -4.58 -2.73
N CYS A 64 2.03 -3.35 -2.22
CA CYS A 64 2.06 -3.08 -0.79
C CYS A 64 0.74 -3.48 -0.11
N VAL A 65 -0.40 -3.15 -0.74
CA VAL A 65 -1.74 -3.52 -0.25
C VAL A 65 -1.87 -5.04 -0.12
N HIS A 66 -1.56 -5.81 -1.17
CA HIS A 66 -1.71 -7.26 -1.13
C HIS A 66 -0.84 -7.92 -0.07
N ARG A 67 0.35 -7.37 0.21
CA ARG A 67 1.26 -7.88 1.25
C ARG A 67 0.70 -7.68 2.65
N LEU A 68 0.23 -6.47 2.93
CA LEU A 68 -0.32 -6.13 4.23
C LEU A 68 -1.69 -6.77 4.46
N ASP A 69 -2.47 -7.01 3.40
CA ASP A 69 -3.73 -7.76 3.50
C ASP A 69 -3.48 -9.24 3.84
N ALA A 70 -2.43 -9.83 3.25
CA ALA A 70 -2.06 -11.23 3.50
C ALA A 70 -1.45 -11.45 4.90
N ASP A 71 -0.59 -10.55 5.37
CA ASP A 71 0.04 -10.65 6.69
C ASP A 71 0.30 -9.25 7.30
N PRO A 72 -0.73 -8.62 7.91
CA PRO A 72 -0.61 -7.27 8.45
C PRO A 72 0.35 -7.19 9.65
N THR A 73 0.76 -8.33 10.21
CA THR A 73 1.64 -8.38 11.40
C THR A 73 2.92 -9.16 11.16
N GLY A 74 3.21 -9.49 9.91
CA GLY A 74 4.35 -10.26 9.49
C GLY A 74 5.69 -9.55 9.70
N PRO A 75 6.80 -10.26 9.48
CA PRO A 75 8.15 -9.72 9.66
C PRO A 75 8.42 -8.47 8.80
N ASP A 76 7.85 -8.42 7.60
CA ASP A 76 8.04 -7.32 6.66
C ASP A 76 6.93 -6.25 6.76
N ALA A 77 5.98 -6.38 7.68
CA ALA A 77 4.82 -5.49 7.77
C ALA A 77 5.23 -4.02 7.94
N LEU A 78 6.33 -3.74 8.66
CA LEU A 78 6.89 -2.40 8.77
C LEU A 78 7.29 -1.85 7.39
N LEU A 79 8.08 -2.59 6.63
CA LEU A 79 8.62 -2.14 5.34
C LEU A 79 7.51 -1.89 4.31
N TRP A 80 6.53 -2.79 4.25
CA TRP A 80 5.35 -2.58 3.40
C TRP A 80 4.46 -1.42 3.86
N THR A 81 4.34 -1.19 5.17
CA THR A 81 3.62 -0.02 5.70
C THR A 81 4.32 1.27 5.31
N LEU A 82 5.63 1.32 5.45
CA LEU A 82 6.46 2.46 5.03
C LEU A 82 6.35 2.70 3.51
N GLY A 83 6.28 1.64 2.69
CA GLY A 83 5.98 1.78 1.26
C GLY A 83 4.66 2.51 0.99
N LEU A 84 3.58 2.16 1.71
CA LEU A 84 2.31 2.88 1.60
C LEU A 84 2.39 4.33 2.12
N VAL A 85 3.19 4.60 3.15
CA VAL A 85 3.44 5.98 3.62
C VAL A 85 4.09 6.80 2.50
N THR A 86 5.13 6.26 1.85
CA THR A 86 5.81 6.93 0.73
C THR A 86 4.89 7.18 -0.46
N LEU A 87 4.00 6.22 -0.75
CA LEU A 87 3.09 6.26 -1.91
C LEU A 87 1.80 7.03 -1.66
N VAL A 88 1.48 7.40 -0.41
CA VAL A 88 0.20 8.05 -0.09
C VAL A 88 -0.03 9.38 -0.82
N PRO A 89 0.99 10.23 -1.11
CA PRO A 89 0.77 11.44 -1.89
C PRO A 89 0.33 11.15 -3.33
N TYR A 90 0.88 10.09 -3.95
CA TYR A 90 0.41 9.62 -5.26
C TYR A 90 -1.05 9.18 -5.19
N VAL A 91 -1.40 8.35 -4.20
CA VAL A 91 -2.76 7.81 -4.06
C VAL A 91 -3.79 8.93 -3.82
N ALA A 92 -3.43 9.96 -3.04
CA ALA A 92 -4.32 11.06 -2.74
C ALA A 92 -4.48 12.06 -3.90
N ALA A 93 -3.42 12.32 -4.69
CA ALA A 93 -3.39 13.48 -5.59
C ALA A 93 -3.32 13.14 -7.08
N ALA A 94 -2.84 11.94 -7.47
CA ALA A 94 -2.52 11.62 -8.86
C ALA A 94 -3.65 10.95 -9.65
N ALA A 95 -4.86 10.86 -9.09
CA ALA A 95 -6.03 10.18 -9.67
C ALA A 95 -5.72 8.71 -10.03
N PRO A 96 -5.41 7.86 -9.04
CA PRO A 96 -5.08 6.45 -9.27
C PRO A 96 -6.28 5.68 -9.87
N GLY A 97 -6.00 4.47 -10.35
CA GLY A 97 -7.00 3.59 -10.92
C GLY A 97 -8.19 3.32 -9.98
N PRO A 98 -9.36 2.94 -10.53
CA PRO A 98 -10.57 2.74 -9.73
C PRO A 98 -10.36 1.76 -8.58
N GLY A 99 -10.61 2.22 -7.35
CA GLY A 99 -10.58 1.40 -6.14
C GLY A 99 -9.22 1.29 -5.45
N VAL A 100 -8.14 1.83 -6.02
CA VAL A 100 -6.80 1.83 -5.38
C VAL A 100 -6.84 2.58 -4.05
N GLU A 101 -7.36 3.81 -4.03
CA GLU A 101 -7.49 4.61 -2.81
C GLU A 101 -8.29 3.90 -1.71
N ALA A 102 -9.46 3.34 -2.05
CA ALA A 102 -10.32 2.64 -1.11
C ALA A 102 -9.64 1.41 -0.50
N ARG A 103 -8.90 0.63 -1.31
CA ARG A 103 -8.15 -0.54 -0.85
C ARG A 103 -6.96 -0.15 0.02
N THR A 104 -6.26 0.93 -0.33
CA THR A 104 -5.18 1.49 0.50
C THR A 104 -5.70 1.93 1.86
N ALA A 105 -6.82 2.67 1.90
CA ALA A 105 -7.44 3.09 3.17
C ALA A 105 -7.90 1.90 4.03
N GLU A 106 -8.48 0.87 3.40
CA GLU A 106 -8.88 -0.37 4.08
C GLU A 106 -7.70 -1.08 4.74
N VAL A 107 -6.61 -1.32 3.99
CA VAL A 107 -5.46 -2.06 4.52
C VAL A 107 -4.71 -1.27 5.59
N LEU A 108 -4.56 0.05 5.43
CA LEU A 108 -3.98 0.92 6.46
C LEU A 108 -4.81 0.87 7.76
N SER A 109 -6.13 0.85 7.64
CA SER A 109 -7.03 0.67 8.79
C SER A 109 -6.84 -0.68 9.48
N VAL A 110 -6.62 -1.75 8.72
CA VAL A 110 -6.34 -3.09 9.26
C VAL A 110 -5.01 -3.11 10.00
N VAL A 111 -3.94 -2.57 9.40
CA VAL A 111 -2.60 -2.48 10.02
C VAL A 111 -2.65 -1.67 11.31
N ALA A 112 -3.29 -0.50 11.29
CA ALA A 112 -3.43 0.37 12.46
C ALA A 112 -4.13 -0.34 13.64
N ARG A 113 -5.13 -1.17 13.37
CA ARG A 113 -5.83 -1.97 14.39
C ARG A 113 -5.01 -3.17 14.85
N ALA A 114 -4.39 -3.89 13.92
CA ALA A 114 -3.64 -5.11 14.20
C ALA A 114 -2.43 -4.87 15.11
N HIS A 115 -1.84 -3.68 15.04
CA HIS A 115 -0.71 -3.29 15.88
C HIS A 115 -1.07 -2.35 17.04
N GLY A 116 -2.17 -1.60 16.95
CA GLY A 116 -2.53 -0.57 17.92
C GLY A 116 -2.75 -1.06 19.35
N ASP A 117 -3.20 -2.31 19.51
CA ASP A 117 -3.47 -2.91 20.82
C ASP A 117 -2.30 -3.76 21.36
N ARG A 118 -1.19 -3.85 20.62
CA ARG A 118 -0.03 -4.65 21.04
C ARG A 118 0.79 -3.92 22.10
N ILE A 119 1.21 -4.66 23.11
CA ILE A 119 2.07 -4.16 24.19
C ILE A 119 3.50 -4.09 23.67
N CYS A 120 4.18 -2.98 23.96
CA CYS A 120 5.62 -2.80 23.76
C CYS A 120 6.23 -2.19 25.03
N GLU A 121 7.51 -2.48 25.27
CA GLU A 121 8.25 -2.05 26.46
C GLU A 121 9.01 -0.72 26.25
N HIS A 122 8.96 -0.17 25.04
CA HIS A 122 9.62 1.09 24.72
C HIS A 122 8.96 2.27 25.45
N GLU A 123 9.79 3.09 26.10
CA GLU A 123 9.34 4.30 26.82
C GLU A 123 8.92 5.41 25.85
N LYS A 124 9.53 5.45 24.66
CA LYS A 124 9.21 6.39 23.59
C LYS A 124 8.85 5.64 22.31
N HIS A 125 7.84 6.17 21.63
CA HIS A 125 7.49 5.78 20.28
C HIS A 125 7.90 6.94 19.38
N PRO A 126 8.95 6.80 18.56
CA PRO A 126 9.24 7.75 17.51
C PRO A 126 7.98 8.11 16.71
N PHE A 127 6.98 7.20 16.66
CA PHE A 127 5.71 7.34 15.96
C PHE A 127 4.43 7.83 16.74
N GLU A 128 4.50 8.31 18.00
CA GLU A 128 3.34 8.91 18.75
C GLU A 128 3.57 10.37 19.20
N PRO A 129 2.50 11.19 19.29
CA PRO A 129 1.86 11.89 18.17
C PRO A 129 2.78 13.01 17.62
N TYR A 130 3.01 13.01 16.32
CA TYR A 130 3.84 13.99 15.61
C TYR A 130 3.41 15.43 15.87
N GLU A 131 4.39 16.27 16.24
CA GLU A 131 4.28 17.72 16.07
C GLU A 131 4.55 18.13 14.60
N ASP A 132 5.19 17.26 13.81
CA ASP A 132 5.60 17.51 12.41
C ASP A 132 4.63 16.93 11.37
N ASP A 133 4.56 17.54 10.19
CA ASP A 133 3.73 17.06 9.07
C ASP A 133 4.32 15.83 8.36
N LEU A 134 3.48 15.12 7.60
CA LEU A 134 3.91 13.93 6.84
C LEU A 134 5.00 14.26 5.82
N ASP A 135 5.00 15.44 5.23
CA ASP A 135 5.97 15.84 4.22
C ASP A 135 7.39 15.90 4.82
N THR A 136 7.54 16.44 6.03
CA THR A 136 8.81 16.44 6.77
C THR A 136 9.30 15.02 7.05
N GLN A 137 8.39 14.11 7.42
CA GLN A 137 8.73 12.71 7.68
C GLN A 137 9.14 11.97 6.41
N LEU A 138 8.51 12.28 5.27
CA LEU A 138 8.83 11.70 3.98
C LEU A 138 10.23 12.06 3.49
N GLU A 139 10.79 13.21 3.90
CA GLU A 139 12.17 13.58 3.58
C GLU A 139 13.21 12.72 4.32
N GLU A 140 12.93 12.32 5.56
CA GLU A 140 13.84 11.50 6.38
C GLU A 140 13.67 9.98 6.15
N LEU A 141 12.51 9.58 5.64
CA LEU A 141 12.11 8.18 5.46
C LEU A 141 13.11 7.34 4.65
N PRO A 142 13.68 7.80 3.52
CA PRO A 142 14.65 7.01 2.76
C PRO A 142 15.89 6.60 3.57
N SER A 143 16.40 7.51 4.41
CA SER A 143 17.56 7.25 5.27
C SER A 143 17.22 6.21 6.34
N ALA A 144 16.06 6.34 6.97
CA ALA A 144 15.56 5.37 7.94
C ALA A 144 15.35 3.99 7.32
N PHE A 145 14.76 3.95 6.12
CA PHE A 145 14.47 2.72 5.41
C PHE A 145 15.76 1.99 5.02
N SER A 146 16.78 2.71 4.55
CA SER A 146 18.11 2.16 4.27
C SER A 146 18.70 1.47 5.51
N ALA A 147 18.68 2.14 6.66
CA ALA A 147 19.19 1.58 7.92
C ALA A 147 18.42 0.31 8.37
N LEU A 148 17.10 0.26 8.14
CA LEU A 148 16.27 -0.90 8.46
C LEU A 148 16.58 -2.10 7.57
N ILE A 149 16.78 -1.87 6.27
CA ILE A 149 17.11 -2.93 5.31
C ILE A 149 18.51 -3.50 5.59
N THR A 150 19.50 -2.64 5.86
CA THR A 150 20.90 -3.07 6.05
C THR A 150 21.17 -3.61 7.45
N GLN A 151 20.25 -3.38 8.40
CA GLN A 151 20.40 -3.73 9.82
C GLN A 151 21.74 -3.23 10.39
N GLU A 152 22.15 -2.01 10.01
CA GLU A 152 23.42 -1.44 10.47
C GLU A 152 23.43 -1.32 12.00
N ALA A 153 24.41 -1.99 12.61
CA ALA A 153 24.53 -2.07 14.07
C ALA A 153 24.89 -0.73 14.74
N GLU A 154 25.35 0.26 13.95
CA GLU A 154 25.77 1.58 14.41
C GLU A 154 24.84 2.71 13.91
N ALA A 155 23.62 2.38 13.48
CA ALA A 155 22.63 3.39 13.17
C ALA A 155 22.40 4.27 14.42
N PRO A 156 22.28 5.61 14.28
CA PRO A 156 21.92 6.50 15.39
C PRO A 156 20.72 5.96 16.17
N ASP A 157 20.63 6.21 17.48
CA ASP A 157 19.58 5.64 18.36
C ASP A 157 18.14 5.88 17.84
N GLU A 158 17.93 6.96 17.09
CA GLU A 158 16.69 7.30 16.39
C GLU A 158 16.34 6.33 15.25
N TYR A 159 17.32 5.66 14.65
CA TYR A 159 17.21 4.65 13.60
C TYR A 159 17.44 3.22 14.11
N ALA A 160 17.56 3.01 15.43
CA ALA A 160 17.75 1.69 16.00
C ALA A 160 16.60 0.75 15.57
N PRO A 161 16.87 -0.39 14.89
CA PRO A 161 15.82 -1.22 14.29
C PRO A 161 14.74 -1.68 15.27
N GLY A 162 15.11 -1.94 16.53
CA GLY A 162 14.16 -2.34 17.58
C GLY A 162 13.07 -1.31 17.86
N HIS A 163 13.37 -0.01 17.72
CA HIS A 163 12.40 1.06 17.90
C HIS A 163 11.44 1.14 16.71
N TRP A 164 11.94 1.04 15.48
CA TRP A 164 11.12 1.11 14.27
C TRP A 164 10.15 -0.07 14.13
N HIS A 165 10.57 -1.28 14.51
CA HIS A 165 9.72 -2.46 14.53
C HIS A 165 8.70 -2.48 15.69
N CYS A 166 8.66 -1.44 16.54
CA CYS A 166 7.66 -1.32 17.57
C CYS A 166 6.24 -1.32 16.95
N PRO A 167 5.30 -2.16 17.45
CA PRO A 167 3.96 -2.23 16.88
C PRO A 167 3.21 -0.88 16.98
N ARG A 168 3.45 -0.10 18.04
CA ARG A 168 2.88 1.26 18.15
C ARG A 168 3.36 2.18 17.03
N ASN A 169 4.61 2.05 16.60
CA ASN A 169 5.13 2.83 15.48
C ASN A 169 4.46 2.43 14.17
N ILE A 170 4.36 1.12 13.88
CA ILE A 170 3.67 0.61 12.68
C ILE A 170 2.21 1.11 12.63
N ALA A 171 1.51 1.08 13.78
CA ALA A 171 0.16 1.62 13.88
C ALA A 171 0.12 3.14 13.65
N GLY A 172 1.11 3.89 14.15
CA GLY A 172 1.27 5.33 13.93
C GLY A 172 1.42 5.67 12.45
N PHE A 173 2.37 5.04 11.75
CA PHE A 173 2.55 5.19 10.30
C PHE A 173 1.27 4.95 9.53
N ALA A 174 0.58 3.85 9.84
CA ALA A 174 -0.66 3.51 9.17
C ALA A 174 -1.76 4.56 9.36
N ARG A 175 -1.85 5.17 10.56
CA ARG A 175 -2.81 6.24 10.85
C ARG A 175 -2.45 7.55 10.16
N VAL A 176 -1.17 7.91 10.10
CA VAL A 176 -0.72 9.12 9.41
C VAL A 176 -1.03 9.00 7.92
N ALA A 177 -0.63 7.89 7.27
CA ALA A 177 -0.98 7.65 5.87
C ALA A 177 -2.51 7.67 5.65
N LEU A 178 -3.29 7.03 6.54
CA LEU A 178 -4.75 7.06 6.43
C LEU A 178 -5.32 8.47 6.52
N SER A 179 -4.77 9.33 7.40
CA SER A 179 -5.22 10.72 7.51
C SER A 179 -5.05 11.49 6.20
N TYR A 180 -3.98 11.21 5.45
CA TYR A 180 -3.70 11.82 4.15
C TYR A 180 -4.71 11.46 3.06
N LEU A 181 -5.35 10.29 3.15
CA LEU A 181 -6.43 9.87 2.25
C LEU A 181 -7.81 10.42 2.64
N THR A 182 -7.93 11.03 3.82
CA THR A 182 -9.21 11.50 4.37
C THR A 182 -9.29 13.02 4.55
N MET A 183 -8.25 13.75 4.11
CA MET A 183 -8.22 15.22 4.06
C MET A 183 -9.06 15.74 2.89
#